data_AF-Q2HTQ3-F1
#
_entry.id   AF-Q2HTQ3-F1
#
_cell.length_a   1.000
_cell.length_b   1.000
_cell.length_c   1.000
_cell.angle_alpha   90.00
_cell.angle_beta   90.00
_cell.angle_gamma   90.00
#
_symmetry.space_group_name_H-M   'P 1'
#
loop_
_entity.id
_entity.type
_entity.pdbx_description
1 polymer ?
#
loop_
_entity_poly.entity_id
_entity_poly.type
_entity_poly.pdbx_seq_one_letter_code
_entity_poly.pdbx_strand_id
1 'polypeptide(L)'
;MDSNTLSPAMKLMIVLIISSFTVSLALDMSIISYDKTHPDKSTSKRTNKEVLTMYEEWLVKHGKSYNGLGEKDKRFEIFKDNLKFIDEHNGLNSTYRLGLTRFADLTNEEYRSKFLGTKIDPNRRMKKLGGSKSNRYAPRVGDKLPESVDWRKEGAVVGVKDQASCGSCWAFSAIAAVEGINKIVTGDLISLSEQELVDCDTSYNEGCNGGLMDYAFEFIISNGGIDSEDDYPYKAVDGRCDQNRKNAKVVTIDDYEDVPAYDELALQKAVANQPIAVAVEGGGREFQLYEYGVFTGRCGTALDHGVAAVGYGTENGKDYWIVRNSWGGSWGEQGYIRLERNLASSRAGKCGIAIEPSYPIKNGQNPPNPGPSPPSPIKPPSVCDSYYSCAEGSTCCCIYEYGRSCFEWGCCPLESATCCDDHYSCCPHEYPVCDTRAGLCLKGKNNPLGVKSFKRTPAKPHWAFGGKNKMSNA
;
A
#
# COMPACT_ATOMS: atom_id res chain seq x y z
N MET A 1 -63.43 -60.26 -37.61
CA MET A 1 -62.19 -60.34 -36.83
C MET A 1 -62.18 -59.16 -35.89
N ASP A 2 -62.52 -59.46 -34.65
CA ASP A 2 -62.53 -58.53 -33.53
C ASP A 2 -61.14 -57.94 -33.26
N SER A 3 -61.10 -56.68 -32.83
CA SER A 3 -60.21 -56.28 -31.73
C SER A 3 -60.75 -55.01 -31.09
N ASN A 4 -61.47 -55.23 -30.00
CA ASN A 4 -62.01 -54.24 -29.10
C ASN A 4 -60.90 -53.66 -28.20
N THR A 5 -61.12 -52.42 -27.78
CA THR A 5 -60.82 -51.87 -26.43
C THR A 5 -59.37 -51.81 -25.94
N LEU A 6 -58.71 -50.66 -26.16
CA LEU A 6 -57.73 -50.14 -25.20
C LEU A 6 -58.45 -49.51 -24.00
N SER A 7 -58.09 -49.91 -22.77
CA SER A 7 -58.65 -49.35 -21.54
C SER A 7 -58.29 -47.86 -21.35
N PRO A 8 -59.06 -47.10 -20.56
CA PRO A 8 -58.79 -45.68 -20.29
C PRO A 8 -57.38 -45.44 -19.71
N ALA A 9 -56.86 -46.39 -18.93
CA ALA A 9 -55.52 -46.31 -18.35
C ALA A 9 -54.41 -46.43 -19.40
N MET A 10 -54.63 -47.22 -20.46
CA MET A 10 -53.64 -47.41 -21.52
C MET A 10 -53.58 -46.20 -22.46
N LYS A 11 -54.71 -45.49 -22.65
CA LYS A 11 -54.74 -44.21 -23.37
C LYS A 11 -54.05 -43.08 -22.58
N LEU A 12 -54.19 -43.07 -21.24
CA LEU A 12 -53.51 -42.10 -20.38
C LEU A 12 -51.99 -42.32 -20.31
N MET A 13 -51.54 -43.59 -20.34
CA MET A 13 -50.12 -43.92 -20.42
C MET A 13 -49.49 -43.49 -21.75
N ILE A 14 -50.19 -43.66 -22.88
CA ILE A 14 -49.70 -43.23 -24.19
C ILE A 14 -49.59 -41.70 -24.26
N VAL A 15 -50.54 -40.96 -23.67
CA VAL A 15 -50.47 -39.49 -23.58
C VAL A 15 -49.31 -39.03 -22.69
N LEU A 16 -49.04 -39.73 -21.57
CA LEU A 16 -47.89 -39.43 -20.68
C LEU A 16 -46.52 -39.77 -21.31
N ILE A 17 -46.46 -40.80 -22.17
CA ILE A 17 -45.25 -41.16 -22.93
C ILE A 17 -45.00 -40.13 -24.06
N ILE A 18 -46.05 -39.63 -24.70
CA ILE A 18 -45.92 -38.58 -25.72
C ILE A 18 -45.56 -37.23 -25.09
N SER A 19 -46.05 -36.92 -23.88
CA SER A 19 -45.66 -35.70 -23.14
C SER A 19 -44.27 -35.74 -22.52
N SER A 20 -43.68 -36.94 -22.35
CA SER A 20 -42.27 -37.08 -21.91
C SER A 20 -41.27 -37.04 -23.07
N PHE A 21 -41.73 -37.21 -24.33
CA PHE A 21 -40.89 -37.03 -25.52
C PHE A 21 -40.90 -35.61 -26.10
N THR A 22 -41.73 -34.68 -25.60
CA THR A 22 -41.74 -33.27 -26.04
C THR A 22 -40.93 -32.32 -25.15
N VAL A 23 -40.25 -32.82 -24.10
CA VAL A 23 -39.32 -32.03 -23.25
C VAL A 23 -37.87 -32.53 -23.38
N SER A 24 -37.49 -33.08 -24.53
CA SER A 24 -36.08 -33.43 -24.83
C SER A 24 -35.60 -33.01 -26.22
N LEU A 25 -36.20 -31.94 -26.75
CA LEU A 25 -35.51 -31.06 -27.71
C LEU A 25 -34.98 -29.83 -26.98
N ALA A 26 -34.22 -30.04 -25.91
CA ALA A 26 -33.15 -29.11 -25.61
C ALA A 26 -32.17 -29.26 -26.76
N LEU A 27 -32.15 -28.26 -27.65
CA LEU A 27 -31.16 -28.16 -28.70
C LEU A 27 -29.80 -28.39 -28.06
N ASP A 28 -29.11 -29.43 -28.51
CA ASP A 28 -27.68 -29.62 -28.33
C ASP A 28 -26.97 -28.55 -29.17
N MET A 29 -27.20 -27.28 -28.83
CA MET A 29 -26.45 -26.15 -29.35
C MET A 29 -25.09 -26.19 -28.66
N SER A 30 -24.23 -27.08 -29.14
CA SER A 30 -22.80 -26.91 -28.93
C SER A 30 -22.45 -25.47 -29.33
N ILE A 31 -21.73 -24.78 -28.45
CA ILE A 31 -21.30 -23.38 -28.63
C ILE A 31 -20.61 -23.18 -30.01
N ILE A 32 -20.04 -24.25 -30.56
CA ILE A 32 -19.39 -24.33 -31.89
C ILE A 32 -20.37 -24.07 -33.05
N SER A 33 -21.65 -24.44 -32.91
CA SER A 33 -22.65 -24.33 -33.99
C SER A 33 -23.31 -22.94 -34.05
N TYR A 34 -23.50 -22.29 -32.90
CA TYR A 34 -24.02 -20.91 -32.85
C TYR A 34 -23.04 -19.92 -33.52
N ASP A 35 -21.74 -20.11 -33.31
CA ASP A 35 -20.66 -19.28 -33.86
C ASP A 35 -20.54 -19.39 -35.40
N LYS A 36 -20.90 -20.55 -35.98
CA LYS A 36 -20.90 -20.76 -37.44
C LYS A 36 -22.07 -20.09 -38.17
N THR A 37 -23.15 -19.76 -37.47
CA THR A 37 -24.40 -19.28 -38.08
C THR A 37 -24.61 -17.77 -37.95
N HIS A 38 -23.75 -17.07 -37.19
CA HIS A 38 -23.79 -15.63 -37.00
C HIS A 38 -22.39 -15.02 -37.22
N PRO A 39 -22.00 -14.72 -38.47
CA PRO A 39 -20.77 -13.99 -38.72
C PRO A 39 -20.96 -12.53 -38.29
N ASP A 40 -20.64 -12.25 -37.02
CA ASP A 40 -20.66 -10.92 -36.43
C ASP A 40 -19.57 -10.06 -37.11
N LYS A 41 -19.98 -9.13 -37.98
CA LYS A 41 -19.10 -8.12 -38.58
C LYS A 41 -18.74 -7.07 -37.53
N SER A 42 -17.84 -7.41 -36.61
CA SER A 42 -17.26 -6.46 -35.65
C SER A 42 -15.93 -7.02 -35.13
N THR A 43 -14.83 -6.29 -35.40
CA THR A 43 -13.49 -6.40 -34.78
C THR A 43 -13.18 -7.72 -34.05
N SER A 44 -12.53 -8.66 -34.76
CA SER A 44 -11.77 -9.83 -34.25
C SER A 44 -11.88 -10.09 -32.73
N LYS A 45 -13.01 -10.63 -32.25
CA LYS A 45 -13.12 -11.10 -30.86
C LYS A 45 -12.14 -12.27 -30.67
N ARG A 46 -11.16 -12.12 -29.77
CA ARG A 46 -10.21 -13.19 -29.43
C ARG A 46 -10.96 -14.44 -28.96
N THR A 47 -10.50 -15.60 -29.39
CA THR A 47 -11.03 -16.89 -28.95
C THR A 47 -10.71 -17.12 -27.47
N ASN A 48 -11.52 -17.92 -26.78
CA ASN A 48 -11.27 -18.24 -25.36
C ASN A 48 -9.90 -18.89 -25.12
N LYS A 49 -9.39 -19.66 -26.10
CA LYS A 49 -8.05 -20.28 -26.05
C LYS A 49 -6.93 -19.23 -26.11
N GLU A 50 -7.07 -18.21 -26.95
CA GLU A 50 -6.11 -17.11 -27.04
C GLU A 50 -6.09 -16.32 -25.73
N VAL A 51 -7.27 -15.98 -25.18
CA VAL A 51 -7.33 -15.24 -23.92
C VAL A 51 -6.76 -16.04 -22.75
N LEU A 52 -6.99 -17.36 -22.70
CA LEU A 52 -6.36 -18.23 -21.71
C LEU A 52 -4.84 -18.24 -21.83
N THR A 53 -4.31 -18.28 -23.06
CA THR A 53 -2.85 -18.22 -23.31
C THR A 53 -2.28 -16.89 -22.81
N MET A 54 -2.92 -15.77 -23.14
CA MET A 54 -2.52 -14.44 -22.65
C MET A 54 -2.56 -14.36 -21.12
N TYR A 55 -3.55 -15.00 -20.48
CA TYR A 55 -3.65 -15.02 -19.02
C TYR A 55 -2.50 -15.81 -18.39
N GLU A 56 -2.17 -17.00 -18.86
CA GLU A 56 -1.04 -17.79 -18.33
C GLU A 56 0.29 -17.06 -18.51
N GLU A 57 0.51 -16.41 -19.65
CA GLU A 57 1.70 -15.56 -19.88
C GLU A 57 1.73 -14.36 -18.92
N TRP A 58 0.57 -13.72 -18.70
CA TRP A 58 0.42 -12.62 -17.75
C TRP A 58 0.71 -13.06 -16.31
N LEU A 59 0.27 -14.26 -15.90
CA LEU A 59 0.57 -14.81 -14.57
C LEU A 59 2.07 -14.96 -14.35
N VAL A 60 2.78 -15.52 -15.34
CA VAL A 60 4.24 -15.67 -15.28
C VAL A 60 4.92 -14.32 -15.24
N LYS A 61 4.53 -13.38 -16.12
CA LYS A 61 5.11 -12.04 -16.21
C LYS A 61 5.00 -11.27 -14.88
N HIS A 62 3.89 -11.41 -14.17
CA HIS A 62 3.61 -10.69 -12.93
C HIS A 62 3.83 -11.53 -11.66
N GLY A 63 4.38 -12.74 -11.78
CA GLY A 63 4.68 -13.62 -10.64
C GLY A 63 3.44 -14.02 -9.82
N LYS A 64 2.29 -14.19 -10.47
CA LYS A 64 1.01 -14.49 -9.81
C LYS A 64 0.80 -15.99 -9.66
N SER A 65 0.39 -16.43 -8.46
CA SER A 65 0.00 -17.80 -8.16
C SER A 65 -1.23 -17.83 -7.26
N TYR A 66 -2.23 -18.66 -7.59
CA TYR A 66 -3.45 -18.81 -6.78
C TYR A 66 -3.61 -20.27 -6.35
N ASN A 67 -3.78 -20.46 -5.04
CA ASN A 67 -3.93 -21.78 -4.43
C ASN A 67 -5.36 -22.02 -3.92
N GLY A 68 -6.22 -21.00 -3.95
CA GLY A 68 -7.63 -21.11 -3.57
C GLY A 68 -8.45 -21.88 -4.59
N LEU A 69 -9.32 -22.78 -4.11
CA LEU A 69 -10.23 -23.54 -4.96
C LEU A 69 -11.18 -22.58 -5.71
N GLY A 70 -11.16 -22.63 -7.04
CA GLY A 70 -11.94 -21.72 -7.90
C GLY A 70 -11.42 -20.28 -7.98
N GLU A 71 -10.35 -19.92 -7.26
CA GLU A 71 -9.79 -18.56 -7.30
C GLU A 71 -9.18 -18.26 -8.67
N LYS A 72 -8.42 -19.21 -9.24
CA LYS A 72 -7.81 -19.03 -10.57
C LYS A 72 -8.86 -18.78 -11.65
N ASP A 73 -9.99 -19.49 -11.60
CA ASP A 73 -11.10 -19.33 -12.55
C ASP A 73 -11.79 -17.97 -12.38
N LYS A 74 -12.05 -17.55 -11.13
CA LYS A 74 -12.58 -16.21 -10.84
C LYS A 74 -11.66 -15.11 -11.38
N ARG A 75 -10.35 -15.23 -11.13
CA ARG A 75 -9.33 -14.27 -11.58
C ARG A 75 -9.25 -14.23 -13.11
N PHE A 76 -9.42 -15.37 -13.78
CA PHE A 76 -9.47 -15.44 -15.23
C PHE A 76 -10.70 -14.73 -15.83
N GLU A 77 -11.89 -14.87 -15.24
CA GLU A 77 -13.07 -14.15 -15.71
C GLU A 77 -12.95 -12.62 -15.53
N ILE A 78 -12.35 -12.18 -14.42
CA ILE A 78 -12.03 -10.75 -14.21
C ILE A 78 -11.01 -10.26 -15.24
N PHE A 79 -9.97 -11.06 -15.50
CA PHE A 79 -8.96 -10.76 -16.51
C PHE A 79 -9.58 -10.62 -17.91
N LYS A 80 -10.51 -11.51 -18.29
CA LYS A 80 -11.25 -11.42 -19.56
C LYS A 80 -12.04 -10.11 -19.66
N ASP A 81 -12.74 -9.72 -18.60
CA ASP A 81 -13.51 -8.47 -18.57
C ASP A 81 -12.60 -7.25 -18.69
N ASN A 82 -11.48 -7.22 -17.96
CA ASN A 82 -10.48 -6.15 -18.07
C ASN A 82 -9.83 -6.11 -19.45
N LEU A 83 -9.50 -7.25 -20.05
CA LEU A 83 -8.95 -7.32 -21.40
C LEU A 83 -9.91 -6.74 -22.43
N LYS A 84 -11.20 -7.08 -22.34
CA LYS A 84 -12.24 -6.52 -23.21
C LYS A 84 -12.32 -5.00 -23.08
N PHE A 85 -12.32 -4.47 -21.85
CA PHE A 85 -12.32 -3.03 -21.60
C PHE A 85 -11.07 -2.35 -22.20
N ILE A 86 -9.90 -2.98 -22.07
CA ILE A 86 -8.64 -2.50 -22.66
C ILE A 86 -8.75 -2.44 -24.19
N ASP A 87 -9.26 -3.48 -24.84
CA ASP A 87 -9.40 -3.51 -26.30
C ASP A 87 -10.36 -2.42 -26.81
N GLU A 88 -11.50 -2.27 -26.13
CA GLU A 88 -12.50 -1.24 -26.46
C GLU A 88 -11.90 0.16 -26.37
N HIS A 89 -11.17 0.47 -25.30
CA HIS A 89 -10.48 1.76 -25.14
C HIS A 89 -9.36 1.94 -26.18
N ASN A 90 -8.52 0.92 -26.36
CA ASN A 90 -7.38 0.98 -27.28
C ASN A 90 -7.78 1.02 -28.76
N GLY A 91 -9.04 0.70 -29.08
CA GLY A 91 -9.65 0.91 -30.40
C GLY A 91 -10.09 2.36 -30.67
N LEU A 92 -10.12 3.21 -29.65
CA LEU A 92 -10.41 4.64 -29.77
C LEU A 92 -9.15 5.44 -30.12
N ASN A 93 -9.34 6.64 -30.69
CA ASN A 93 -8.25 7.60 -30.87
C ASN A 93 -7.99 8.34 -29.55
N SER A 94 -7.16 7.75 -28.68
CA SER A 94 -6.82 8.27 -27.35
C SER A 94 -5.34 8.69 -27.27
N THR A 95 -5.04 9.65 -26.39
CA THR A 95 -3.66 10.11 -26.08
C THR A 95 -2.92 9.16 -25.12
N TYR A 96 -3.60 8.14 -24.61
CA TYR A 96 -3.04 7.13 -23.71
C TYR A 96 -3.61 5.76 -24.04
N ARG A 97 -2.85 4.72 -23.67
CA ARG A 97 -3.25 3.33 -23.80
C ARG A 97 -3.42 2.66 -22.44
N LEU A 98 -4.33 1.71 -22.42
CA LEU A 98 -4.50 0.78 -21.31
C LEU A 98 -3.79 -0.53 -21.64
N GLY A 99 -3.40 -1.26 -20.60
CA GLY A 99 -2.68 -2.51 -20.76
C GLY A 99 -2.99 -3.49 -19.65
N LEU A 100 -2.50 -4.72 -19.82
CA LEU A 100 -2.62 -5.78 -18.82
C LEU A 100 -1.61 -5.55 -17.69
N THR A 101 -1.88 -4.52 -16.87
CA THR A 101 -1.09 -4.18 -15.68
C THR A 101 -1.14 -5.29 -14.64
N ARG A 102 -0.38 -5.16 -13.55
CA ARG A 102 -0.41 -6.11 -12.42
C ARG A 102 -1.78 -6.23 -11.72
N PHE A 103 -2.74 -5.35 -12.07
CA PHE A 103 -4.10 -5.30 -11.54
C PHE A 103 -5.15 -5.86 -12.50
N ALA A 104 -4.74 -6.44 -13.64
CA ALA A 104 -5.66 -6.96 -14.64
C ALA A 104 -6.55 -8.11 -14.13
N ASP A 105 -6.17 -8.78 -13.04
CA ASP A 105 -6.95 -9.84 -12.38
C ASP A 105 -7.87 -9.34 -11.25
N LEU A 106 -7.96 -8.02 -11.02
CA LEU A 106 -8.76 -7.42 -9.95
C LEU A 106 -9.98 -6.69 -10.52
N THR A 107 -11.11 -6.83 -9.82
CA THR A 107 -12.24 -5.92 -10.08
C THR A 107 -11.87 -4.50 -9.64
N ASN A 108 -12.60 -3.50 -10.13
CA ASN A 108 -12.32 -2.13 -9.71
C ASN A 108 -12.59 -1.94 -8.20
N GLU A 109 -13.57 -2.63 -7.60
CA GLU A 109 -13.82 -2.57 -6.16
C GLU A 109 -12.69 -3.23 -5.35
N GLU A 110 -12.16 -4.37 -5.80
CA GLU A 110 -11.01 -5.02 -5.16
C GLU A 110 -9.75 -4.15 -5.24
N TYR A 111 -9.55 -3.46 -6.37
CA TYR A 111 -8.46 -2.51 -6.54
C TYR A 111 -8.63 -1.30 -5.61
N ARG A 112 -9.81 -0.66 -5.62
CA ARG A 112 -10.09 0.52 -4.81
C ARG A 112 -9.93 0.26 -3.30
N SER A 113 -10.34 -0.91 -2.83
CA SER A 113 -10.27 -1.26 -1.41
C SER A 113 -8.87 -1.62 -0.90
N LYS A 114 -7.94 -1.97 -1.79
CA LYS A 114 -6.61 -2.47 -1.39
C LYS A 114 -5.45 -1.51 -1.69
N PHE A 115 -5.58 -0.66 -2.71
CA PHE A 115 -4.44 0.13 -3.22
C PHE A 115 -4.60 1.64 -3.06
N LEU A 116 -5.78 2.08 -2.64
CA LEU A 116 -6.11 3.48 -2.35
C LEU A 116 -6.21 3.67 -0.84
N GLY A 117 -5.85 4.85 -0.35
CA GLY A 117 -5.76 5.09 1.09
C GLY A 117 -5.54 6.54 1.51
N THR A 118 -5.64 7.52 0.62
CA THR A 118 -5.65 8.91 1.09
C THR A 118 -6.98 9.24 1.72
N LYS A 119 -6.94 9.80 2.93
CA LYS A 119 -8.12 10.24 3.68
C LYS A 119 -8.09 11.75 3.81
N ILE A 120 -8.99 12.41 3.08
CA ILE A 120 -9.14 13.87 3.19
C ILE A 120 -9.80 14.20 4.52
N ASP A 121 -9.17 15.12 5.26
CA ASP A 121 -9.72 15.70 6.48
C ASP A 121 -10.45 17.02 6.14
N PRO A 122 -11.80 17.04 6.16
CA PRO A 122 -12.56 18.23 5.79
C PRO A 122 -12.35 19.40 6.76
N ASN A 123 -12.09 19.13 8.04
CA ASN A 123 -11.89 20.17 9.04
C ASN A 123 -10.54 20.85 8.84
N ARG A 124 -9.48 20.07 8.65
CA ARG A 124 -8.15 20.59 8.30
C ARG A 124 -8.21 21.39 7.01
N ARG A 125 -8.85 20.84 5.98
CA ARG A 125 -9.05 21.52 4.69
C ARG A 125 -9.80 22.84 4.83
N MET A 126 -10.89 22.88 5.59
CA MET A 126 -11.65 24.10 5.84
C MET A 126 -10.81 25.14 6.63
N LYS A 127 -10.05 24.69 7.63
CA LYS A 127 -9.13 25.54 8.40
C LYS A 127 -8.03 26.14 7.51
N LYS A 128 -7.47 25.36 6.58
CA LYS A 128 -6.50 25.84 5.56
C LYS A 128 -7.12 26.89 4.65
N LEU A 129 -8.35 26.67 4.18
CA LEU A 129 -9.04 27.62 3.31
C LEU A 129 -9.33 28.97 4.00
N GLY A 130 -9.58 28.95 5.31
CA GLY A 130 -9.85 30.14 6.13
C GLY A 130 -8.63 30.75 6.85
N GLY A 131 -7.47 30.10 6.82
CA GLY A 131 -6.24 30.54 7.49
C GLY A 131 -5.35 31.47 6.65
N SER A 132 -4.24 31.93 7.24
CA SER A 132 -3.19 32.66 6.52
C SER A 132 -2.48 31.72 5.54
N LYS A 133 -2.85 31.80 4.26
CA LYS A 133 -2.27 30.97 3.20
C LYS A 133 -0.81 31.36 2.95
N SER A 134 0.09 30.39 2.80
CA SER A 134 1.40 30.68 2.23
C SER A 134 1.23 31.21 0.81
N ASN A 135 1.90 32.32 0.53
CA ASN A 135 1.96 32.94 -0.80
C ASN A 135 3.31 32.72 -1.47
N ARG A 136 4.13 31.75 -1.01
CA ARG A 136 5.46 31.48 -1.60
C ARG A 136 5.36 31.13 -3.08
N TYR A 137 4.48 30.20 -3.43
CA TYR A 137 4.25 29.75 -4.80
C TYR A 137 2.99 30.34 -5.45
N ALA A 138 2.39 31.38 -4.86
CA ALA A 138 1.35 32.13 -5.55
C ALA A 138 1.91 32.70 -6.87
N PRO A 139 1.19 32.54 -8.01
CA PRO A 139 1.62 33.10 -9.28
C PRO A 139 1.68 34.63 -9.24
N ARG A 140 2.72 35.21 -9.85
CA ARG A 140 2.91 36.65 -9.97
C ARG A 140 3.05 37.04 -11.43
N VAL A 141 2.62 38.27 -11.75
CA VAL A 141 2.77 38.82 -13.09
C VAL A 141 4.25 38.84 -13.46
N GLY A 142 4.59 38.20 -14.58
CA GLY A 142 5.97 38.12 -15.08
C GLY A 142 6.78 36.93 -14.58
N ASP A 143 6.19 36.02 -13.79
CA ASP A 143 6.85 34.75 -13.45
C ASP A 143 7.25 34.00 -14.74
N LYS A 144 8.53 33.63 -14.83
CA LYS A 144 9.08 32.80 -15.90
C LYS A 144 9.39 31.42 -15.34
N LEU A 145 8.63 30.42 -15.77
CA LEU A 145 8.85 29.03 -15.38
C LEU A 145 9.54 28.27 -16.52
N PRO A 146 10.37 27.27 -16.22
CA PRO A 146 10.89 26.35 -17.25
C PRO A 146 9.74 25.70 -18.02
N GLU A 147 9.92 25.45 -19.31
CA GLU A 147 8.92 24.78 -20.16
C GLU A 147 8.66 23.33 -19.71
N SER A 148 9.71 22.64 -19.25
CA SER A 148 9.64 21.30 -18.70
C SER A 148 10.56 21.14 -17.50
N VAL A 149 10.15 20.33 -16.54
CA VAL A 149 10.93 19.94 -15.37
C VAL A 149 10.83 18.44 -15.20
N ASP A 150 11.93 17.78 -14.87
CA ASP A 150 11.97 16.34 -14.57
C ASP A 150 13.03 16.06 -13.50
N TRP A 151 12.62 16.01 -12.24
CA TRP A 151 13.52 15.81 -11.10
C TRP A 151 14.25 14.47 -11.13
N ARG A 152 13.79 13.50 -11.94
CA ARG A 152 14.52 12.24 -12.15
C ARG A 152 15.85 12.49 -12.85
N LYS A 153 15.89 13.44 -13.79
CA LYS A 153 17.12 13.82 -14.52
C LYS A 153 18.11 14.56 -13.64
N GLU A 154 17.61 15.26 -12.63
CA GLU A 154 18.42 15.95 -11.61
C GLU A 154 18.86 15.01 -10.45
N GLY A 155 18.47 13.73 -10.51
CA GLY A 155 18.80 12.74 -9.47
C GLY A 155 18.11 13.00 -8.13
N ALA A 156 16.99 13.73 -8.12
CA ALA A 156 16.20 14.09 -6.93
C ALA A 156 14.94 13.22 -6.76
N VAL A 157 14.97 12.00 -7.31
CA VAL A 157 13.87 11.03 -7.21
C VAL A 157 14.47 9.64 -7.00
N VAL A 158 14.13 9.00 -5.88
CA VAL A 158 14.46 7.59 -5.62
C VAL A 158 13.67 6.69 -6.58
N GLY A 159 14.18 5.48 -6.86
CA GLY A 159 13.48 4.49 -7.69
C GLY A 159 12.05 4.22 -7.23
N VAL A 160 11.16 3.84 -8.15
CA VAL A 160 9.75 3.59 -7.81
C VAL A 160 9.63 2.44 -6.81
N LYS A 161 8.93 2.70 -5.71
CA LYS A 161 8.63 1.72 -4.65
C LYS A 161 7.23 1.11 -4.83
N ASP A 162 6.90 0.12 -4.01
CA ASP A 162 5.63 -0.61 -4.06
C ASP A 162 4.97 -0.67 -2.68
N GLN A 163 3.83 -0.01 -2.51
CA GLN A 163 3.03 -0.02 -1.27
C GLN A 163 2.29 -1.36 -1.06
N ALA A 164 2.34 -2.27 -2.05
CA ALA A 164 1.57 -3.50 -2.07
C ALA A 164 0.07 -3.24 -1.75
N SER A 165 -0.56 -4.04 -0.88
CA SER A 165 -1.99 -3.93 -0.55
C SER A 165 -2.27 -3.10 0.72
N CYS A 166 -1.37 -2.20 1.09
CA CYS A 166 -1.53 -1.30 2.22
C CYS A 166 -1.97 0.08 1.72
N GLY A 167 -2.94 0.71 2.39
CA GLY A 167 -3.41 2.07 2.08
C GLY A 167 -2.42 3.19 2.46
N SER A 168 -1.12 2.93 2.44
CA SER A 168 -0.08 3.87 2.89
C SER A 168 0.42 4.83 1.81
N CYS A 169 -0.32 5.03 0.72
CA CYS A 169 0.04 5.97 -0.36
C CYS A 169 0.36 7.40 0.15
N TRP A 170 -0.27 7.82 1.25
CA TRP A 170 0.03 9.08 1.95
C TRP A 170 1.48 9.15 2.45
N ALA A 171 2.01 8.05 2.99
CA ALA A 171 3.40 7.96 3.45
C ALA A 171 4.36 8.01 2.27
N PHE A 172 4.09 7.24 1.21
CA PHE A 172 4.91 7.25 -0.02
C PHE A 172 4.95 8.62 -0.70
N SER A 173 3.82 9.32 -0.75
CA SER A 173 3.72 10.67 -1.32
C SER A 173 4.55 11.68 -0.52
N ALA A 174 4.42 11.67 0.81
CA ALA A 174 5.20 12.52 1.69
C ALA A 174 6.70 12.23 1.60
N ILE A 175 7.10 10.96 1.72
CA ILE A 175 8.50 10.54 1.65
C ILE A 175 9.13 10.91 0.31
N ALA A 176 8.45 10.71 -0.82
CA ALA A 176 8.98 11.11 -2.12
C ALA A 176 9.29 12.62 -2.21
N ALA A 177 8.50 13.47 -1.54
CA ALA A 177 8.77 14.91 -1.46
C ALA A 177 9.96 15.22 -0.53
N VAL A 178 10.09 14.51 0.60
CA VAL A 178 11.20 14.67 1.56
C VAL A 178 12.53 14.20 0.95
N GLU A 179 12.55 13.05 0.28
CA GLU A 179 13.71 12.53 -0.46
C GLU A 179 14.19 13.56 -1.50
N GLY A 180 13.25 14.15 -2.24
CA GLY A 180 13.52 15.15 -3.27
C GLY A 180 14.13 16.43 -2.71
N ILE A 181 13.49 17.06 -1.71
CA ILE A 181 14.03 18.29 -1.11
C ILE A 181 15.36 18.03 -0.40
N ASN A 182 15.55 16.85 0.20
CA ASN A 182 16.81 16.47 0.81
C ASN A 182 17.95 16.47 -0.21
N LYS A 183 17.75 15.84 -1.38
CA LYS A 183 18.73 15.86 -2.46
C LYS A 183 19.02 17.28 -2.94
N ILE A 184 17.99 18.11 -3.10
CA ILE A 184 18.14 19.49 -3.59
C ILE A 184 18.98 20.34 -2.64
N VAL A 185 18.81 20.18 -1.33
CA VAL A 185 19.48 21.02 -0.32
C VAL A 185 20.85 20.48 0.08
N THR A 186 20.98 19.16 0.23
CA THR A 186 22.19 18.53 0.78
C THR A 186 23.12 17.95 -0.29
N GLY A 187 22.56 17.60 -1.45
CA GLY A 187 23.26 16.84 -2.48
C GLY A 187 23.14 15.32 -2.32
N ASP A 188 22.56 14.83 -1.22
CA ASP A 188 22.44 13.40 -0.93
C ASP A 188 21.03 12.88 -1.24
N LEU A 189 20.96 11.82 -2.06
CA LEU A 189 19.70 11.10 -2.31
C LEU A 189 19.67 9.88 -1.39
N ILE A 190 18.85 9.93 -0.35
CA ILE A 190 18.69 8.87 0.65
C ILE A 190 17.29 8.29 0.47
N SER A 191 17.17 6.96 0.39
CA SER A 191 15.87 6.27 0.42
C SER A 191 15.36 6.25 1.85
N LEU A 192 14.20 6.84 2.11
CA LEU A 192 13.65 7.01 3.46
C LEU A 192 12.53 6.02 3.75
N SER A 193 12.26 5.76 5.03
CA SER A 193 11.30 4.75 5.47
C SER A 193 9.85 5.25 5.41
N GLU A 194 9.04 4.67 4.54
CA GLU A 194 7.58 4.80 4.64
C GLU A 194 7.02 4.02 5.83
N GLN A 195 7.69 2.94 6.26
CA GLN A 195 7.20 2.09 7.35
C GLN A 195 7.26 2.78 8.70
N GLU A 196 8.27 3.63 8.95
CA GLU A 196 8.31 4.42 10.18
C GLU A 196 7.07 5.32 10.27
N LEU A 197 6.66 5.96 9.17
CA LEU A 197 5.40 6.71 9.15
C LEU A 197 4.19 5.82 9.43
N VAL A 198 4.09 4.66 8.75
CA VAL A 198 2.98 3.71 8.96
C VAL A 198 2.88 3.26 10.42
N ASP A 199 4.01 2.98 11.07
CA ASP A 199 4.06 2.43 12.42
C ASP A 199 3.96 3.50 13.52
N CYS A 200 4.45 4.72 13.27
CA CYS A 200 4.68 5.73 14.29
C CYS A 200 3.80 6.98 14.19
N ASP A 201 3.32 7.36 13.00
CA ASP A 201 2.42 8.49 12.83
C ASP A 201 0.97 8.07 13.09
N THR A 202 0.64 7.90 14.37
CA THR A 202 -0.67 7.37 14.81
C THR A 202 -1.58 8.44 15.42
N SER A 203 -1.21 9.72 15.35
CA SER A 203 -2.00 10.79 15.98
C SER A 203 -3.25 11.14 15.17
N TYR A 204 -3.12 11.11 13.84
CA TYR A 204 -4.19 11.43 12.89
C TYR A 204 -4.20 10.48 11.69
N ASN A 205 -3.02 10.01 11.26
CA ASN A 205 -2.91 8.95 10.26
C ASN A 205 -3.20 7.58 10.89
N GLU A 206 -3.69 6.66 10.06
CA GLU A 206 -4.19 5.34 10.47
C GLU A 206 -3.44 4.20 9.76
N GLY A 207 -2.14 4.39 9.50
CA GLY A 207 -1.29 3.37 8.88
C GLY A 207 -1.83 2.91 7.51
N CYS A 208 -2.05 1.61 7.36
CA CYS A 208 -2.63 1.00 6.16
C CYS A 208 -4.12 1.32 5.95
N ASN A 209 -4.81 1.86 6.95
CA ASN A 209 -6.19 2.34 6.78
C ASN A 209 -6.24 3.76 6.19
N GLY A 210 -5.08 4.39 5.98
CA GLY A 210 -4.97 5.64 5.24
C GLY A 210 -4.55 6.83 6.06
N GLY A 211 -4.38 7.96 5.37
CA GLY A 211 -3.81 9.16 5.96
C GLY A 211 -3.67 10.33 4.99
N LEU A 212 -2.99 11.38 5.45
CA LEU A 212 -2.72 12.62 4.75
C LEU A 212 -1.24 13.00 4.89
N MET A 213 -0.65 13.51 3.80
CA MET A 213 0.77 13.81 3.68
C MET A 213 1.23 14.89 4.68
N ASP A 214 0.40 15.88 4.98
CA ASP A 214 0.79 16.92 5.93
C ASP A 214 1.01 16.39 7.35
N TYR A 215 0.17 15.46 7.81
CA TYR A 215 0.34 14.84 9.13
C TYR A 215 1.67 14.07 9.17
N ALA A 216 2.07 13.47 8.05
CA ALA A 216 3.40 12.86 7.93
C ALA A 216 4.52 13.89 8.03
N PHE A 217 4.40 15.06 7.40
CA PHE A 217 5.41 16.13 7.57
C PHE A 217 5.48 16.63 9.02
N GLU A 218 4.33 16.84 9.67
CA GLU A 218 4.25 17.20 11.09
C GLU A 218 4.91 16.13 11.98
N PHE A 219 4.68 14.85 11.67
CA PHE A 219 5.34 13.75 12.35
C PHE A 219 6.86 13.82 12.16
N ILE A 220 7.38 13.97 10.94
CA ILE A 220 8.82 14.02 10.68
C ILE A 220 9.48 15.17 11.47
N ILE A 221 8.84 16.34 11.51
CA ILE A 221 9.32 17.50 12.29
C ILE A 221 9.34 17.17 13.79
N SER A 222 8.23 16.69 14.33
CA SER A 222 8.08 16.41 15.77
C SER A 222 8.90 15.22 16.25
N ASN A 223 9.09 14.21 15.40
CA ASN A 223 9.98 13.09 15.62
C ASN A 223 11.45 13.56 15.56
N GLY A 224 11.76 14.70 14.95
CA GLY A 224 13.12 15.21 14.79
C GLY A 224 13.89 14.53 13.66
N GLY A 225 13.16 14.00 12.67
CA GLY A 225 13.70 13.32 11.50
C GLY A 225 12.96 12.03 11.15
N ILE A 226 13.42 11.39 10.10
CA ILE A 226 12.94 10.09 9.59
C ILE A 226 14.14 9.18 9.30
N ASP A 227 13.96 7.89 9.53
CA ASP A 227 14.93 6.83 9.29
C ASP A 227 15.06 6.48 7.80
N SER A 228 16.14 5.79 7.45
CA SER A 228 16.34 5.26 6.10
C SER A 228 15.46 4.02 5.85
N GLU A 229 15.18 3.72 4.59
CA GLU A 229 14.52 2.46 4.21
C GLU A 229 15.33 1.24 4.66
N ASP A 230 16.66 1.32 4.65
CA ASP A 230 17.53 0.21 5.07
C ASP A 230 17.43 -0.05 6.58
N ASP A 231 17.35 1.02 7.39
CA ASP A 231 17.20 0.91 8.84
C ASP A 231 15.77 0.51 9.25
N TYR A 232 14.76 1.02 8.52
CA TYR A 232 13.35 0.72 8.77
C TYR A 232 12.62 0.24 7.51
N PRO A 233 12.82 -1.02 7.08
CA PRO A 233 12.26 -1.51 5.82
C PRO A 233 10.75 -1.62 5.80
N TYR A 234 10.18 -1.40 4.61
CA TYR A 234 8.76 -1.53 4.34
C TYR A 234 8.24 -2.96 4.41
N LYS A 235 7.11 -3.15 5.11
CA LYS A 235 6.47 -4.44 5.39
C LYS A 235 5.04 -4.54 4.86
N ALA A 236 4.49 -3.43 4.34
CA ALA A 236 3.13 -3.36 3.81
C ALA A 236 2.02 -3.79 4.79
N VAL A 237 2.27 -3.65 6.09
CA VAL A 237 1.32 -3.93 7.17
C VAL A 237 1.54 -2.95 8.30
N ASP A 238 0.51 -2.71 9.10
CA ASP A 238 0.64 -1.96 10.34
C ASP A 238 1.53 -2.72 11.32
N GLY A 239 2.55 -2.03 11.84
CA GLY A 239 3.43 -2.51 12.89
C GLY A 239 3.32 -1.64 14.13
N ARG A 240 4.14 -2.00 15.13
CA ARG A 240 4.34 -1.17 16.30
C ARG A 240 5.57 -0.30 16.07
N CYS A 241 5.44 1.01 16.31
CA CYS A 241 6.56 1.94 16.22
C CYS A 241 7.79 1.46 17.01
N ASP A 242 8.87 1.12 16.29
CA ASP A 242 10.13 0.70 16.90
C ASP A 242 10.90 1.92 17.41
N GLN A 243 10.75 2.19 18.71
CA GLN A 243 11.43 3.31 19.38
C GLN A 243 12.96 3.17 19.39
N ASN A 244 13.51 1.97 19.16
CA ASN A 244 14.97 1.76 19.17
C ASN A 244 15.62 2.16 17.85
N ARG A 245 14.85 2.16 16.76
CA ARG A 245 15.31 2.59 15.42
C ARG A 245 15.38 4.11 15.27
N LYS A 246 14.59 4.85 16.07
CA LYS A 246 14.56 6.33 16.16
C LYS A 246 15.91 7.02 16.40
N ASN A 247 16.98 6.27 16.60
CA ASN A 247 18.31 6.83 16.73
C ASN A 247 19.01 7.06 15.37
N ALA A 248 18.44 6.61 14.24
CA ALA A 248 19.01 6.81 12.92
C ALA A 248 18.66 8.16 12.26
N LYS A 249 17.42 8.67 12.36
CA LYS A 249 16.95 10.01 11.95
C LYS A 249 17.84 10.71 10.92
N VAL A 250 17.96 10.07 9.75
CA VAL A 250 18.99 10.38 8.76
C VAL A 250 18.65 11.63 7.96
N VAL A 251 17.38 12.01 7.90
CA VAL A 251 16.89 13.22 7.24
C VAL A 251 15.91 13.96 8.13
N THR A 252 16.07 15.29 8.16
CA THR A 252 15.16 16.23 8.84
C THR A 252 14.59 17.24 7.85
N ILE A 253 13.39 17.74 8.17
CA ILE A 253 12.77 18.90 7.53
C ILE A 253 12.47 19.94 8.61
N ASP A 254 12.47 21.21 8.23
CA ASP A 254 12.29 22.32 9.19
C ASP A 254 10.83 22.70 9.35
N ASP A 255 10.06 22.61 8.26
CA ASP A 255 8.64 22.97 8.22
C ASP A 255 7.99 22.31 6.97
N TYR A 256 6.71 22.57 6.73
CA TYR A 256 6.03 22.26 5.48
C TYR A 256 4.97 23.32 5.17
N GLU A 257 4.60 23.45 3.89
CA GLU A 257 3.58 24.39 3.46
C GLU A 257 2.68 23.75 2.39
N ASP A 258 1.47 24.27 2.27
CA ASP A 258 0.56 23.96 1.17
C ASP A 258 0.83 24.86 -0.03
N VAL A 259 0.73 24.31 -1.22
CA VAL A 259 0.59 25.09 -2.45
C VAL A 259 -0.84 25.66 -2.49
N PRO A 260 -1.06 26.88 -3.00
CA PRO A 260 -2.40 27.41 -3.23
C PRO A 260 -3.33 26.41 -3.94
N ALA A 261 -4.34 25.93 -3.23
CA ALA A 261 -5.30 24.96 -3.76
C ALA A 261 -6.09 25.53 -4.95
N TYR A 262 -6.44 24.64 -5.87
CA TYR A 262 -7.16 24.95 -7.12
C TYR A 262 -6.41 25.88 -8.08
N ASP A 263 -5.08 25.82 -8.07
CA ASP A 263 -4.22 26.64 -8.91
C ASP A 263 -3.09 25.79 -9.53
N GLU A 264 -3.29 25.30 -10.75
CA GLU A 264 -2.28 24.51 -11.48
C GLU A 264 -1.01 25.32 -11.79
N LEU A 265 -1.09 26.65 -11.88
CA LEU A 265 0.08 27.49 -12.11
C LEU A 265 0.91 27.63 -10.82
N ALA A 266 0.25 27.72 -9.67
CA ALA A 266 0.91 27.65 -8.36
C ALA A 266 1.60 26.30 -8.16
N LEU A 267 0.90 25.20 -8.51
CA LEU A 267 1.49 23.85 -8.49
C LEU A 267 2.68 23.74 -9.45
N GLN A 268 2.58 24.32 -10.65
CA GLN A 268 3.69 24.29 -11.62
C GLN A 268 4.91 25.01 -11.06
N LYS A 269 4.70 26.16 -10.43
CA LYS A 269 5.76 26.93 -9.78
C LYS A 269 6.40 26.17 -8.63
N ALA A 270 5.60 25.46 -7.82
CA ALA A 270 6.12 24.62 -6.75
C ALA A 270 6.95 23.43 -7.31
N VAL A 271 6.41 22.70 -8.28
CA VAL A 271 7.09 21.57 -8.94
C VAL A 271 8.37 22.03 -9.64
N ALA A 272 8.44 23.26 -10.13
CA ALA A 272 9.67 23.81 -10.71
C ALA A 272 10.81 24.01 -9.69
N ASN A 273 10.53 23.97 -8.39
CA ASN A 273 11.52 24.16 -7.33
C ASN A 273 11.83 22.87 -6.56
N GLN A 274 10.90 21.92 -6.47
CA GLN A 274 11.10 20.61 -5.81
C GLN A 274 9.97 19.62 -6.14
N PRO A 275 10.14 18.32 -5.90
CA PRO A 275 9.01 17.37 -5.89
C PRO A 275 7.94 17.74 -4.87
N ILE A 276 6.68 17.57 -5.24
CA ILE A 276 5.50 17.96 -4.44
C ILE A 276 4.65 16.73 -4.11
N ALA A 277 4.27 16.58 -2.85
CA ALA A 277 3.30 15.58 -2.44
C ALA A 277 1.90 16.04 -2.84
N VAL A 278 1.15 15.22 -3.57
CA VAL A 278 -0.19 15.57 -4.07
C VAL A 278 -1.14 14.40 -3.87
N ALA A 279 -2.43 14.69 -3.75
CA ALA A 279 -3.49 13.70 -3.78
C ALA A 279 -4.27 13.77 -5.10
N VAL A 280 -4.73 12.62 -5.58
CA VAL A 280 -5.55 12.46 -6.78
C VAL A 280 -6.71 11.49 -6.52
N GLU A 281 -7.75 11.55 -7.36
CA GLU A 281 -8.72 10.46 -7.50
C GLU A 281 -8.16 9.42 -8.48
N GLY A 282 -7.57 8.35 -7.94
CA GLY A 282 -6.93 7.26 -8.69
C GLY A 282 -7.81 6.04 -8.86
N GLY A 283 -9.04 6.05 -8.34
CA GLY A 283 -9.85 4.84 -8.25
C GLY A 283 -10.61 4.41 -9.51
N GLY A 284 -10.52 5.14 -10.62
CA GLY A 284 -11.16 4.79 -11.89
C GLY A 284 -10.51 3.60 -12.59
N ARG A 285 -11.30 2.82 -13.34
CA ARG A 285 -10.82 1.63 -14.08
C ARG A 285 -9.76 1.96 -15.14
N GLU A 286 -9.85 3.12 -15.78
CA GLU A 286 -8.84 3.59 -16.74
C GLU A 286 -7.50 3.90 -16.04
N PHE A 287 -7.54 4.39 -14.80
CA PHE A 287 -6.35 4.65 -14.00
C PHE A 287 -5.71 3.34 -13.52
N GLN A 288 -6.52 2.39 -13.04
CA GLN A 288 -6.10 1.03 -12.67
C GLN A 288 -5.30 0.33 -13.78
N LEU A 289 -5.74 0.48 -15.03
CA LEU A 289 -5.21 -0.23 -16.19
C LEU A 289 -4.30 0.64 -17.08
N TYR A 290 -3.91 1.83 -16.63
CA TYR A 290 -3.03 2.72 -17.38
C TYR A 290 -1.68 2.05 -17.69
N GLU A 291 -1.26 2.12 -18.96
CA GLU A 291 0.04 1.59 -19.40
C GLU A 291 1.00 2.70 -19.82
N TYR A 292 0.60 3.61 -20.71
CA TYR A 292 1.43 4.73 -21.14
C TYR A 292 0.64 5.85 -21.85
N GLY A 293 1.29 6.98 -22.08
CA GLY A 293 0.75 8.16 -22.77
C GLY A 293 0.24 9.24 -21.83
N VAL A 294 -0.23 10.37 -22.37
CA VAL A 294 -0.81 11.44 -21.56
C VAL A 294 -2.24 11.07 -21.18
N PHE A 295 -2.46 10.79 -19.90
CA PHE A 295 -3.74 10.36 -19.35
C PHE A 295 -4.78 11.48 -19.40
N THR A 296 -5.72 11.32 -20.32
CA THR A 296 -6.87 12.20 -20.54
C THR A 296 -8.19 11.54 -20.15
N GLY A 297 -8.13 10.37 -19.48
CA GLY A 297 -9.28 9.59 -19.04
C GLY A 297 -10.18 10.28 -18.03
N ARG A 298 -11.28 9.64 -17.68
CA ARG A 298 -12.27 10.16 -16.73
C ARG A 298 -11.81 9.92 -15.30
N CYS A 299 -11.87 10.98 -14.50
CA CYS A 299 -11.72 10.94 -13.05
C CYS A 299 -12.50 12.12 -12.46
N GLY A 300 -13.00 11.94 -11.24
CA GLY A 300 -13.61 12.98 -10.43
C GLY A 300 -12.57 13.74 -9.63
N THR A 301 -12.97 14.19 -8.45
CA THR A 301 -12.17 14.97 -7.50
C THR A 301 -12.30 14.45 -6.06
N ALA A 302 -12.86 13.26 -5.87
CA ALA A 302 -12.92 12.56 -4.59
C ALA A 302 -11.57 11.88 -4.33
N LEU A 303 -10.59 12.68 -3.89
CA LEU A 303 -9.21 12.26 -3.69
C LEU A 303 -9.13 11.02 -2.79
N ASP A 304 -8.50 9.97 -3.30
CA ASP A 304 -8.39 8.66 -2.64
C ASP A 304 -6.96 8.09 -2.70
N HIS A 305 -6.03 8.74 -3.41
CA HIS A 305 -4.67 8.25 -3.62
C HIS A 305 -3.60 9.33 -3.53
N GLY A 306 -2.51 9.02 -2.81
CA GLY A 306 -1.37 9.91 -2.60
C GLY A 306 -0.24 9.58 -3.56
N VAL A 307 0.26 10.58 -4.28
CA VAL A 307 1.32 10.44 -5.29
C VAL A 307 2.25 11.64 -5.24
N ALA A 308 3.37 11.62 -5.97
CA ALA A 308 4.29 12.76 -6.01
C ALA A 308 4.40 13.35 -7.41
N ALA A 309 4.16 14.66 -7.55
CA ALA A 309 4.44 15.39 -8.77
C ALA A 309 5.95 15.70 -8.83
N VAL A 310 6.65 15.04 -9.76
CA VAL A 310 8.12 15.11 -9.90
C VAL A 310 8.56 15.85 -11.16
N GLY A 311 7.63 16.45 -11.89
CA GLY A 311 7.92 17.17 -13.11
C GLY A 311 6.68 17.53 -13.90
N TYR A 312 6.90 18.18 -15.03
CA TYR A 312 5.88 18.52 -16.01
C TYR A 312 6.52 18.75 -17.38
N GLY A 313 5.71 18.71 -18.43
CA GLY A 313 6.16 19.03 -19.79
C GLY A 313 4.99 19.11 -20.76
N THR A 314 5.34 19.08 -22.05
CA THR A 314 4.38 19.12 -23.16
C THR A 314 4.81 18.12 -24.22
N GLU A 315 3.89 17.30 -24.70
CA GLU A 315 4.10 16.36 -25.80
C GLU A 315 2.95 16.47 -26.79
N ASN A 316 3.24 16.66 -28.08
CA ASN A 316 2.24 16.75 -29.14
C ASN A 316 1.11 17.77 -28.85
N GLY A 317 1.47 18.91 -28.25
CA GLY A 317 0.51 19.96 -27.86
C GLY A 317 -0.36 19.63 -26.65
N LYS A 318 -0.02 18.58 -25.89
CA LYS A 318 -0.68 18.20 -24.64
C LYS A 318 0.28 18.42 -23.47
N ASP A 319 -0.13 19.28 -22.55
CA ASP A 319 0.59 19.52 -21.31
C ASP A 319 0.31 18.40 -20.31
N TYR A 320 1.34 17.99 -19.58
CA TYR A 320 1.22 16.93 -18.57
C TYR A 320 2.06 17.19 -17.33
N TRP A 321 1.62 16.62 -16.22
CA TRP A 321 2.39 16.37 -15.01
C TRP A 321 3.13 15.03 -15.14
N ILE A 322 4.35 14.93 -14.63
CA ILE A 322 5.03 13.65 -14.41
C ILE A 322 4.79 13.27 -12.95
N VAL A 323 4.01 12.21 -12.74
CA VAL A 323 3.59 11.78 -11.41
C VAL A 323 4.20 10.43 -11.08
N ARG A 324 4.99 10.37 -10.00
CA ARG A 324 5.53 9.14 -9.40
C ARG A 324 4.43 8.48 -8.58
N ASN A 325 4.11 7.23 -8.93
CA ASN A 325 3.18 6.39 -8.19
C ASN A 325 3.94 5.43 -7.26
N SER A 326 3.22 4.65 -6.45
CA SER A 326 3.74 3.72 -5.44
C SER A 326 3.26 2.28 -5.68
N TRP A 327 3.07 1.88 -6.94
CA TRP A 327 2.60 0.53 -7.33
C TRP A 327 3.67 -0.32 -8.03
N GLY A 328 4.94 0.03 -7.83
CA GLY A 328 6.08 -0.63 -8.46
C GLY A 328 6.27 -0.26 -9.95
N GLY A 329 7.43 -0.61 -10.49
CA GLY A 329 7.82 -0.29 -11.87
C GLY A 329 7.05 -1.05 -12.97
N SER A 330 6.20 -2.02 -12.61
CA SER A 330 5.40 -2.82 -13.56
C SER A 330 4.05 -2.19 -13.94
N TRP A 331 3.68 -1.07 -13.31
CA TRP A 331 2.47 -0.30 -13.61
C TRP A 331 2.83 1.00 -14.35
N GLY A 332 2.01 1.41 -15.31
CA GLY A 332 2.24 2.65 -16.06
C GLY A 332 3.61 2.73 -16.76
N GLU A 333 4.12 3.95 -16.90
CA GLU A 333 5.39 4.25 -17.55
C GLU A 333 6.54 4.04 -16.54
N GLN A 334 6.86 2.78 -16.25
CA GLN A 334 7.85 2.39 -15.22
C GLN A 334 7.50 2.91 -13.83
N GLY A 335 6.21 2.86 -13.46
CA GLY A 335 5.69 3.33 -12.19
C GLY A 335 5.28 4.81 -12.16
N TYR A 336 5.32 5.47 -13.32
CA TYR A 336 4.88 6.85 -13.49
C TYR A 336 3.61 6.93 -14.32
N ILE A 337 2.89 8.05 -14.16
CA ILE A 337 1.80 8.45 -15.04
C ILE A 337 2.03 9.88 -15.50
N ARG A 338 1.81 10.12 -16.79
CA ARG A 338 1.72 11.48 -17.34
C ARG A 338 0.29 11.95 -17.29
N LEU A 339 -0.04 12.82 -16.34
CA LEU A 339 -1.41 13.28 -16.11
C LEU A 339 -1.67 14.58 -16.86
N GLU A 340 -2.76 14.68 -17.62
CA GLU A 340 -3.12 15.92 -18.34
C GLU A 340 -3.13 17.15 -17.42
N ARG A 341 -2.59 18.27 -17.92
CA ARG A 341 -2.45 19.54 -17.19
C ARG A 341 -3.12 20.67 -17.95
N ASN A 342 -3.41 21.77 -17.25
CA ASN A 342 -3.96 23.01 -17.80
C ASN A 342 -5.38 22.80 -18.36
N LEU A 343 -6.26 22.20 -17.54
CA LEU A 343 -7.64 21.95 -17.92
C LEU A 343 -8.45 23.25 -17.91
N ALA A 344 -8.86 23.72 -19.09
CA ALA A 344 -9.72 24.90 -19.21
C ALA A 344 -11.05 24.77 -18.43
N SER A 345 -11.54 23.55 -18.24
CA SER A 345 -12.81 23.25 -17.57
C SER A 345 -12.71 23.03 -16.06
N SER A 346 -11.51 22.93 -15.49
CA SER A 346 -11.34 22.55 -14.08
C SER A 346 -10.14 23.24 -13.44
N ARG A 347 -10.41 24.02 -12.38
CA ARG A 347 -9.35 24.54 -11.51
C ARG A 347 -8.76 23.50 -10.56
N ALA A 348 -9.43 22.36 -10.40
CA ALA A 348 -8.94 21.27 -9.57
C ALA A 348 -7.77 20.51 -10.23
N GLY A 349 -7.48 20.78 -11.50
CA GLY A 349 -6.60 19.96 -12.31
C GLY A 349 -7.22 18.59 -12.61
N LYS A 350 -6.51 17.80 -13.41
CA LYS A 350 -6.93 16.43 -13.74
C LYS A 350 -6.93 15.58 -12.47
N CYS A 351 -8.00 14.84 -12.24
CA CYS A 351 -8.20 13.97 -11.08
C CYS A 351 -8.03 14.67 -9.72
N GLY A 352 -8.19 16.00 -9.67
CA GLY A 352 -8.07 16.78 -8.44
C GLY A 352 -6.62 17.05 -7.98
N ILE A 353 -5.61 16.84 -8.82
CA ILE A 353 -4.19 16.99 -8.45
C ILE A 353 -3.83 18.34 -7.80
N ALA A 354 -4.57 19.42 -8.10
CA ALA A 354 -4.34 20.75 -7.55
C ALA A 354 -5.14 21.04 -6.27
N ILE A 355 -5.83 20.06 -5.66
CA ILE A 355 -6.70 20.29 -4.49
C ILE A 355 -5.94 20.24 -3.16
N GLU A 356 -5.12 19.20 -2.90
CA GLU A 356 -4.27 19.05 -1.69
C GLU A 356 -2.77 18.85 -2.03
N PRO A 357 -2.13 19.79 -2.75
CA PRO A 357 -0.68 19.80 -2.93
C PRO A 357 0.05 20.41 -1.72
N SER A 358 1.00 19.67 -1.14
CA SER A 358 1.85 20.16 -0.04
C SER A 358 3.31 19.74 -0.22
N TYR A 359 4.23 20.46 0.44
CA TYR A 359 5.66 20.25 0.27
C TYR A 359 6.45 20.53 1.55
N PRO A 360 7.48 19.72 1.84
CA PRO A 360 8.37 19.95 2.96
C PRO A 360 9.36 21.09 2.66
N ILE A 361 9.80 21.76 3.71
CA ILE A 361 10.80 22.83 3.68
C ILE A 361 12.04 22.32 4.41
N LYS A 362 13.20 22.47 3.77
CA LYS A 362 14.49 22.15 4.34
C LYS A 362 15.48 23.25 3.98
N ASN A 363 16.19 23.78 4.98
CA ASN A 363 17.10 24.91 4.86
C ASN A 363 18.54 24.53 5.17
N GLY A 364 18.78 23.34 5.73
CA GLY A 364 20.07 22.93 6.24
C GLY A 364 20.45 21.49 5.93
N GLN A 365 21.68 21.15 6.28
CA GLN A 365 22.24 19.80 6.17
C GLN A 365 21.52 18.81 7.08
N ASN A 366 21.69 17.52 6.77
CA ASN A 366 21.19 16.46 7.63
C ASN A 366 21.94 16.41 8.96
N PRO A 367 21.32 15.83 10.01
CA PRO A 367 22.05 15.50 11.23
C PRO A 367 23.31 14.67 10.91
N PRO A 368 24.36 14.76 11.75
CA PRO A 368 25.51 13.87 11.62
C PRO A 368 25.03 12.42 11.56
N ASN A 369 25.52 11.64 10.59
CA ASN A 369 25.16 10.24 10.45
C ASN A 369 25.38 9.54 11.80
N PRO A 370 24.30 9.04 12.47
CA PRO A 370 24.42 8.50 13.81
C PRO A 370 25.09 7.12 13.86
N GLY A 371 25.58 6.61 12.73
CA GLY A 371 26.06 5.25 12.60
C GLY A 371 24.88 4.28 12.42
N PRO A 372 25.14 3.01 12.05
CA PRO A 372 24.08 2.03 11.85
C PRO A 372 23.31 1.85 13.17
N SER A 373 21.97 1.91 13.09
CA SER A 373 21.11 1.55 14.21
C SER A 373 21.44 0.12 14.67
N PRO A 374 21.53 -0.16 15.98
CA PRO A 374 21.58 -1.53 16.47
C PRO A 374 20.42 -2.31 15.84
N PRO A 375 20.62 -3.57 15.43
CA PRO A 375 19.50 -4.37 14.93
C PRO A 375 18.37 -4.30 15.96
N SER A 376 17.13 -4.10 15.49
CA SER A 376 15.95 -4.18 16.36
C SER A 376 16.11 -5.35 17.31
N PRO A 377 15.71 -5.22 18.59
CA PRO A 377 15.77 -6.33 19.52
C PRO A 377 15.23 -7.57 18.81
N ILE A 378 16.12 -8.54 18.61
CA ILE A 378 15.80 -9.82 17.98
C ILE A 378 14.50 -10.25 18.66
N LYS A 379 13.43 -10.47 17.87
CA LYS A 379 12.16 -11.00 18.38
C LYS A 379 12.53 -12.00 19.47
N PRO A 380 12.18 -11.75 20.76
CA PRO A 380 12.64 -12.62 21.83
C PRO A 380 12.21 -14.03 21.43
N PRO A 381 13.14 -15.00 21.38
CA PRO A 381 12.77 -16.32 20.94
C PRO A 381 11.64 -16.80 21.86
N SER A 382 10.51 -17.18 21.26
CA SER A 382 9.41 -17.81 21.99
C SER A 382 9.83 -19.16 22.57
N VAL A 383 11.00 -19.67 22.18
CA VAL A 383 11.68 -20.82 22.75
C VAL A 383 12.74 -20.32 23.74
N CYS A 384 12.54 -20.60 25.02
CA CYS A 384 13.45 -20.17 26.08
C CYS A 384 14.69 -21.08 26.14
N ASP A 385 14.49 -22.39 25.98
CA ASP A 385 15.54 -23.39 25.86
C ASP A 385 14.96 -24.67 25.18
N SER A 386 15.68 -25.79 25.22
CA SER A 386 15.21 -27.07 24.65
C SER A 386 13.98 -27.68 25.34
N TYR A 387 13.55 -27.13 26.48
CA TYR A 387 12.49 -27.67 27.33
C TYR A 387 11.32 -26.71 27.53
N TYR A 388 11.51 -25.39 27.38
CA TYR A 388 10.53 -24.37 27.73
C TYR A 388 10.28 -23.36 26.60
N SER A 389 9.04 -22.91 26.50
CA SER A 389 8.61 -21.87 25.57
C SER A 389 7.58 -20.91 26.17
N CYS A 390 7.54 -19.70 25.64
CA CYS A 390 6.57 -18.66 25.92
C CYS A 390 5.65 -18.40 24.73
N ALA A 391 4.53 -17.72 24.98
CA ALA A 391 3.68 -17.23 23.91
C ALA A 391 4.41 -16.19 23.05
N GLU A 392 4.01 -16.02 21.79
CA GLU A 392 4.51 -14.95 20.94
C GLU A 392 4.28 -13.58 21.61
N GLY A 393 5.24 -12.67 21.47
CA GLY A 393 5.20 -11.35 22.13
C GLY A 393 5.62 -11.35 23.61
N SER A 394 6.16 -12.47 24.12
CA SER A 394 6.65 -12.59 25.50
C SER A 394 8.18 -12.71 25.57
N THR A 395 8.77 -12.30 26.70
CA THR A 395 10.21 -12.45 26.96
C THR A 395 10.47 -13.58 27.94
N CYS A 396 11.37 -14.50 27.60
CA CYS A 396 11.83 -15.56 28.49
C CYS A 396 12.75 -14.98 29.58
N CYS A 397 12.37 -15.18 30.84
CA CYS A 397 13.11 -14.73 32.02
C CYS A 397 13.39 -15.90 32.95
N CYS A 398 14.63 -16.05 33.41
CA CYS A 398 14.98 -17.14 34.31
C CYS A 398 14.33 -16.98 35.69
N ILE A 399 13.54 -17.98 36.12
CA ILE A 399 12.93 -18.04 37.45
C ILE A 399 13.85 -18.78 38.43
N TYR A 400 14.54 -19.83 37.97
CA TYR A 400 15.46 -20.59 38.79
C TYR A 400 16.78 -20.79 38.09
N GLU A 401 17.82 -20.12 38.57
CA GLU A 401 19.20 -20.25 38.07
C GLU A 401 20.08 -20.96 39.08
N TYR A 402 20.99 -21.79 38.59
CA TYR A 402 22.07 -22.37 39.38
C TYR A 402 23.36 -22.35 38.57
N GLY A 403 24.36 -21.63 39.07
CA GLY A 403 25.59 -21.35 38.32
C GLY A 403 25.32 -20.39 37.14
N ARG A 404 25.69 -20.80 35.91
CA ARG A 404 25.43 -20.03 34.67
C ARG A 404 24.27 -20.61 33.84
N SER A 405 23.51 -21.53 34.42
CA SER A 405 22.45 -22.24 33.72
C SER A 405 21.10 -21.93 34.36
N CYS A 406 20.11 -21.67 33.51
CA CYS A 406 18.71 -21.56 33.91
C CYS A 406 18.06 -22.94 33.89
N PHE A 407 17.36 -23.29 34.98
CA PHE A 407 16.68 -24.57 35.14
C PHE A 407 15.16 -24.44 35.08
N GLU A 408 14.63 -23.23 35.30
CA GLU A 408 13.20 -22.93 35.16
C GLU A 408 12.99 -21.55 34.56
N TRP A 409 12.10 -21.46 33.57
CA TRP A 409 11.82 -20.24 32.83
C TRP A 409 10.43 -19.69 33.14
N GLY A 410 10.33 -18.36 33.08
CA GLY A 410 9.09 -17.60 33.15
C GLY A 410 8.91 -16.72 31.92
N CYS A 411 7.65 -16.45 31.59
CA CYS A 411 7.26 -15.56 30.52
C CYS A 411 6.87 -14.21 31.09
N CYS A 412 7.60 -13.17 30.69
CA CYS A 412 7.14 -11.81 30.84
C CYS A 412 6.17 -11.47 29.69
N PRO A 413 4.98 -10.92 29.95
CA PRO A 413 3.98 -10.59 28.91
C PRO A 413 4.34 -9.30 28.15
N LEU A 414 5.61 -9.10 27.87
CA LEU A 414 6.17 -7.93 27.19
C LEU A 414 7.31 -8.40 26.29
N GLU A 415 7.42 -7.78 25.12
CA GLU A 415 8.55 -7.96 24.23
C GLU A 415 9.79 -7.23 24.77
N SER A 416 10.94 -7.88 24.69
CA SER A 416 12.25 -7.35 25.12
C SER A 416 12.26 -6.80 26.55
N ALA A 417 11.57 -7.49 27.45
CA ALA A 417 11.46 -7.08 28.85
C ALA A 417 12.80 -7.23 29.60
N THR A 418 13.04 -6.34 30.56
CA THR A 418 14.12 -6.54 31.54
C THR A 418 13.65 -7.49 32.63
N CYS A 419 14.34 -8.62 32.77
CA CYS A 419 14.08 -9.60 33.83
C CYS A 419 14.69 -9.08 35.15
N CYS A 420 13.85 -8.80 36.15
CA CYS A 420 14.29 -8.35 37.46
C CYS A 420 14.98 -9.46 38.30
N ASP A 421 15.89 -9.09 39.18
CA ASP A 421 16.63 -10.04 40.03
C ASP A 421 15.76 -10.72 41.12
N ASP A 422 14.51 -10.30 41.30
CA ASP A 422 13.56 -10.95 42.20
C ASP A 422 13.00 -12.27 41.65
N HIS A 423 13.40 -12.65 40.43
CA HIS A 423 12.94 -13.82 39.68
C HIS A 423 11.42 -13.89 39.43
N TYR A 424 10.68 -12.85 39.80
CA TYR A 424 9.21 -12.84 39.81
C TYR A 424 8.64 -11.72 38.94
N SER A 425 9.35 -10.59 38.88
CA SER A 425 8.92 -9.40 38.15
C SER A 425 9.73 -9.20 36.88
N CYS A 426 9.16 -8.45 35.96
CA CYS A 426 9.84 -7.95 34.77
C CYS A 426 9.37 -6.53 34.47
N CYS A 427 10.22 -5.80 33.77
CA CYS A 427 10.00 -4.41 33.42
C CYS A 427 9.98 -4.20 31.91
N PRO A 428 9.16 -3.27 31.40
CA PRO A 428 9.22 -2.88 29.99
C PRO A 428 10.58 -2.26 29.69
N HIS A 429 11.08 -2.44 28.47
CA HIS A 429 12.37 -1.91 28.02
C HIS A 429 12.51 -0.40 28.22
N GLU A 430 11.40 0.36 28.11
CA GLU A 430 11.37 1.82 28.34
C GLU A 430 11.64 2.22 29.80
N TYR A 431 11.47 1.29 30.74
CA TYR A 431 11.69 1.46 32.17
C TYR A 431 12.54 0.31 32.72
N PRO A 432 13.81 0.17 32.29
CA PRO A 432 14.59 -1.06 32.50
C PRO A 432 15.05 -1.23 33.95
N VAL A 433 14.95 -0.20 34.79
CA VAL A 433 15.42 -0.26 36.18
C VAL A 433 14.34 -0.87 37.07
N CYS A 434 14.57 -2.09 37.54
CA CYS A 434 13.68 -2.77 38.47
C CYS A 434 13.83 -2.22 39.91
N ASP A 435 12.79 -1.57 40.42
CA ASP A 435 12.61 -1.34 41.85
C ASP A 435 11.69 -2.43 42.42
N THR A 436 12.29 -3.56 42.78
CA THR A 436 11.58 -4.73 43.30
C THR A 436 10.97 -4.50 44.69
N ARG A 437 11.45 -3.49 45.43
CA ARG A 437 10.90 -3.11 46.74
C ARG A 437 9.61 -2.31 46.60
N ALA A 438 9.58 -1.39 45.65
CA ALA A 438 8.38 -0.60 45.34
C ALA A 438 7.41 -1.31 44.38
N GLY A 439 7.85 -2.37 43.68
CA GLY A 439 7.08 -3.02 42.63
C GLY A 439 6.95 -2.14 41.38
N LEU A 440 7.97 -1.33 41.09
CA LEU A 440 7.98 -0.34 40.03
C LEU A 440 9.15 -0.57 39.07
N CYS A 441 8.97 -0.08 37.86
CA CYS A 441 9.95 -0.02 36.80
C CYS A 441 10.26 1.45 36.54
N LEU A 442 11.53 1.84 36.67
CA LEU A 442 11.97 3.23 36.56
C LEU A 442 12.73 3.44 35.25
N LYS A 443 12.62 4.64 34.68
CA LYS A 443 13.38 5.04 33.49
C LYS A 443 14.87 5.30 33.82
N GLY A 444 15.20 5.50 35.10
CA GLY A 444 16.55 5.66 35.60
C GLY A 444 16.57 5.61 37.13
N LYS A 445 17.74 5.36 37.74
CA LYS A 445 17.87 5.10 39.20
C LYS A 445 17.35 6.22 40.12
N ASN A 446 17.23 7.46 39.61
CA ASN A 446 16.78 8.64 40.37
C ASN A 446 15.51 9.29 39.82
N ASN A 447 14.74 8.60 38.97
CA ASN A 447 13.52 9.16 38.37
C ASN A 447 12.30 8.86 39.27
N PRO A 448 11.53 9.88 39.70
CA PRO A 448 10.33 9.67 40.53
C PRO A 448 9.14 9.08 39.76
N LEU A 449 9.20 9.04 38.43
CA LEU A 449 8.15 8.47 37.58
C LEU A 449 8.48 7.01 37.26
N GLY A 450 7.66 6.10 37.76
CA GLY A 450 7.76 4.66 37.53
C GLY A 450 6.44 4.06 37.06
N VAL A 451 6.53 3.04 36.21
CA VAL A 451 5.38 2.20 35.83
C VAL A 451 5.37 0.95 36.70
N LYS A 452 4.19 0.35 36.89
CA LYS A 452 4.07 -0.88 37.68
C LYS A 452 4.83 -2.03 37.02
N SER A 453 5.55 -2.83 37.81
CA SER A 453 6.20 -4.03 37.30
C SER A 453 5.19 -5.10 36.91
N PHE A 454 5.56 -5.92 35.92
CA PHE A 454 4.76 -7.02 35.43
C PHE A 454 5.19 -8.31 36.11
N LYS A 455 4.24 -9.19 36.38
CA LYS A 455 4.52 -10.50 36.95
C LYS A 455 4.83 -11.48 35.82
N ARG A 456 5.86 -12.30 36.03
CA ARG A 456 6.15 -13.44 35.16
C ARG A 456 5.09 -14.52 35.36
N THR A 457 4.76 -15.24 34.29
CA THR A 457 4.01 -16.50 34.36
C THR A 457 4.97 -17.66 34.10
N PRO A 458 4.72 -18.88 34.61
CA PRO A 458 5.57 -20.03 34.29
C PRO A 458 5.60 -20.31 32.78
N ALA A 459 6.79 -20.58 32.22
CA ALA A 459 6.93 -20.97 30.83
C ALA A 459 6.34 -22.37 30.59
N LYS A 460 5.89 -22.62 29.36
CA LYS A 460 5.27 -23.90 28.98
C LYS A 460 6.36 -24.95 28.73
N PRO A 461 6.38 -26.06 29.48
CA PRO A 461 7.32 -27.14 29.21
C PRO A 461 6.88 -27.96 27.97
N HIS A 462 7.81 -28.25 27.07
CA HIS A 462 7.58 -29.07 25.89
C HIS A 462 7.20 -30.51 26.23
N TRP A 463 7.67 -31.04 27.35
CA TRP A 463 7.38 -32.41 27.80
C TRP A 463 5.94 -32.60 28.30
N ALA A 464 5.24 -31.52 28.69
CA ALA A 464 3.86 -31.61 29.17
C ALA A 464 2.82 -31.80 28.04
N PHE A 465 3.22 -31.70 26.78
CA PHE A 465 2.36 -31.88 25.60
C PHE A 465 2.88 -32.95 24.62
N GLY A 466 3.67 -33.89 25.10
CA GLY A 466 4.14 -35.06 24.33
C GLY A 466 3.02 -36.06 24.03
N GLY A 467 2.17 -35.73 23.05
CA GLY A 467 1.02 -36.55 22.67
C GLY A 467 0.51 -36.29 21.26
N LYS A 468 1.40 -36.26 20.25
CA LYS A 468 1.25 -36.92 18.93
C LYS A 468 2.40 -36.56 18.00
N ASN A 469 2.91 -37.61 17.34
CA ASN A 469 3.87 -37.65 16.24
C ASN A 469 5.37 -37.57 16.57
N LYS A 470 5.87 -38.65 17.18
CA LYS A 470 7.14 -39.25 16.74
C LYS A 470 6.87 -40.15 15.54
N MET A 471 7.50 -39.85 14.41
CA MET A 471 8.03 -40.79 13.40
C MET A 471 8.90 -39.94 12.45
N SER A 472 10.21 -39.87 12.72
CA SER A 472 11.25 -40.67 12.04
C SER A 472 11.46 -40.27 10.58
N ASN A 473 12.62 -39.69 10.28
CA ASN A 473 13.53 -40.27 9.30
C ASN A 473 14.97 -39.81 9.56
N ALA A 474 15.87 -40.77 9.29
CA ALA A 474 17.30 -40.77 9.50
C ALA A 474 18.05 -39.78 8.60
#